data_AF-A0A081DD17-F1
#
_entry.id   AF-A0A081DD17-F1
#
_cell.length_a   1.000
_cell.length_b   1.000
_cell.length_c   1.000
_cell.angle_alpha   90.00
_cell.angle_beta   90.00
_cell.angle_gamma   90.00
#
_symmetry.space_group_name_H-M   'P 1'
#
loop_
_entity.id
_entity.type
_entity.pdbx_description
1 polymer ?
#
loop_
_entity_poly.entity_id
_entity_poly.type
_entity_poly.pdbx_seq_one_letter_code
_entity_poly.pdbx_strand_id
1 'polypeptide(L)'
;MKETLQSFYTERITQFKNHRDSIKNQLRLSSTIRLLLFVAGAAGVYFLWSQWQVAVVIAVATFILFLFLVSRHENLKRKRDFQQALLDRNELELKMLDRKYYDRVDGSQFLKDDHEFSRDIDLLGPGSFFQYLNRSVTKDGVATLAAQFLSNDLTGISQKQEAIKELSEKIEFRHNYGGATATLLNNEKDLKGCLPGLKAMRPLYLHYFLGYLGYGLRFLSY
;
A
#
# COMPACT_ATOMS: atom_id res chain seq x y z
N MET A 1 -18.21 -4.14 21.19
CA MET A 1 -16.87 -4.11 20.55
C MET A 1 -16.91 -4.51 19.06
N LYS A 2 -17.61 -5.57 18.65
CA LYS A 2 -17.72 -5.91 17.20
C LYS A 2 -18.49 -4.86 16.39
N GLU A 3 -19.66 -4.45 16.87
CA GLU A 3 -20.48 -3.43 16.17
C GLU A 3 -19.77 -2.07 16.04
N THR A 4 -19.02 -1.66 17.05
CA THR A 4 -18.24 -0.41 17.05
C THR A 4 -17.08 -0.42 16.05
N LEU A 5 -16.49 -1.59 15.77
CA LEU A 5 -15.43 -1.74 14.76
C LEU A 5 -16.00 -1.87 13.34
N GLN A 6 -17.14 -2.55 13.19
CA GLN A 6 -17.83 -2.64 11.91
C GLN A 6 -18.29 -1.26 11.42
N SER A 7 -18.87 -0.44 12.30
CA SER A 7 -19.25 0.94 11.95
C SER A 7 -18.03 1.78 11.57
N PHE A 8 -16.94 1.70 12.35
CA PHE A 8 -15.68 2.39 12.06
C PHE A 8 -15.11 2.06 10.67
N TYR A 9 -15.00 0.78 10.31
CA TYR A 9 -14.48 0.40 9.00
C TYR A 9 -15.44 0.76 7.86
N THR A 10 -16.76 0.67 8.08
CA THR A 10 -17.78 1.04 7.09
C THR A 10 -17.74 2.54 6.76
N GLU A 11 -17.57 3.38 7.78
CA GLU A 11 -17.42 4.82 7.60
C GLU A 11 -16.16 5.13 6.79
N ARG A 12 -15.02 4.51 7.13
CA ARG A 12 -13.76 4.71 6.40
C ARG A 12 -13.82 4.24 4.95
N ILE A 13 -14.48 3.11 4.68
CA ILE A 13 -14.72 2.66 3.30
C ILE A 13 -15.47 3.72 2.52
N THR A 14 -16.53 4.29 3.11
CA THR A 14 -17.32 5.35 2.46
C THR A 14 -16.47 6.59 2.19
N GLN A 15 -15.67 7.02 3.17
CA GLN A 15 -14.75 8.15 3.02
C GLN A 15 -13.73 7.90 1.90
N PHE A 16 -13.01 6.77 1.92
CA PHE A 16 -11.99 6.46 0.91
C PHE A 16 -12.59 6.23 -0.48
N LYS A 17 -13.80 5.66 -0.55
CA LYS A 17 -14.55 5.53 -1.81
C LYS A 17 -14.84 6.89 -2.42
N ASN A 18 -15.36 7.84 -1.65
CA ASN A 18 -15.65 9.19 -2.12
C ASN A 18 -14.39 9.92 -2.61
N HIS A 19 -13.27 9.81 -1.88
CA HIS A 19 -11.99 10.40 -2.29
C HIS A 19 -11.45 9.78 -3.58
N ARG A 20 -11.49 8.44 -3.70
CA ARG A 20 -11.08 7.69 -4.89
C ARG A 20 -11.92 8.10 -6.11
N ASP A 21 -13.24 8.24 -5.96
CA ASP A 21 -14.15 8.61 -7.04
C ASP A 21 -13.96 10.06 -7.49
N SER A 22 -13.69 10.99 -6.56
CA SER A 22 -13.30 12.35 -6.89
C SER A 22 -12.02 12.39 -7.74
N ILE A 23 -10.99 11.62 -7.37
CA ILE A 23 -9.75 11.53 -8.16
C ILE A 23 -10.01 10.88 -9.53
N LYS A 24 -10.88 9.87 -9.60
CA LYS A 24 -11.29 9.24 -10.87
C LYS A 24 -11.94 10.25 -11.82
N ASN A 25 -12.73 11.19 -11.30
CA ASN A 25 -13.30 12.28 -12.10
C ASN A 25 -12.22 13.22 -12.64
N GLN A 26 -11.23 13.57 -11.80
CA GLN A 26 -10.08 14.37 -12.23
C GLN A 26 -9.24 13.67 -13.31
N LEU A 27 -9.08 12.35 -13.22
CA LEU A 27 -8.39 11.54 -14.23
C LEU A 27 -9.15 11.55 -15.56
N ARG A 28 -10.48 11.41 -15.54
CA ARG A 28 -11.33 11.51 -16.75
C ARG A 28 -11.16 12.87 -17.41
N LEU A 29 -11.28 13.96 -16.64
CA LEU A 29 -11.10 15.31 -17.15
C LEU A 29 -9.68 15.52 -17.73
N SER A 30 -8.64 15.04 -17.02
CA SER A 30 -7.26 15.10 -17.48
C SER A 30 -7.05 14.37 -18.82
N SER A 31 -7.74 13.26 -19.05
CA SER A 31 -7.71 12.56 -20.35
C SER A 31 -8.34 13.41 -21.46
N THR A 32 -9.51 13.99 -21.20
CA THR A 32 -10.22 14.83 -22.17
C THR A 32 -9.42 16.09 -22.54
N ILE A 33 -8.85 16.79 -21.56
CA ILE A 33 -8.04 17.99 -21.81
C ILE A 33 -6.83 17.66 -22.69
N ARG A 34 -6.18 16.52 -22.46
CA ARG A 34 -5.02 16.10 -23.26
C ARG A 34 -5.38 15.83 -24.72
N LEU A 35 -6.54 15.22 -24.96
CA LEU A 35 -7.06 15.01 -26.32
C LEU A 35 -7.36 16.34 -27.00
N LEU A 36 -8.06 17.25 -26.30
CA LEU A 36 -8.35 18.58 -26.82
C LEU A 36 -7.07 19.37 -27.12
N LEU A 37 -6.06 19.28 -26.26
CA LEU A 37 -4.77 19.93 -26.46
C LEU A 37 -4.06 19.40 -27.71
N PHE A 38 -4.10 18.09 -27.93
CA PHE A 38 -3.51 17.48 -29.13
C PHE A 38 -4.21 17.95 -30.41
N VAL A 39 -5.56 17.95 -30.42
CA VAL A 39 -6.35 18.42 -31.55
C VAL A 39 -6.12 19.91 -31.81
N ALA A 40 -6.12 20.74 -30.76
CA ALA A 40 -5.88 22.17 -30.87
C ALA A 40 -4.46 22.49 -31.37
N GLY A 41 -3.46 21.75 -30.90
CA GLY A 41 -2.08 21.88 -31.39
C GLY A 41 -1.94 21.52 -32.86
N ALA A 42 -2.54 20.41 -33.30
CA ALA A 42 -2.54 20.00 -34.69
C ALA A 42 -3.26 21.02 -35.60
N ALA A 43 -4.42 21.52 -35.15
CA ALA A 43 -5.15 22.58 -35.85
C ALA A 43 -4.32 23.87 -35.94
N GLY A 44 -3.65 24.27 -34.86
CA GLY A 44 -2.78 25.44 -34.84
C GLY A 44 -1.62 25.34 -35.83
N VAL A 45 -0.96 24.18 -35.91
CA VAL A 45 0.11 23.92 -36.89
C VAL A 45 -0.44 23.96 -38.32
N TYR A 46 -1.62 23.40 -38.58
CA TYR A 46 -2.25 23.40 -39.90
C TYR A 46 -2.61 24.81 -40.37
N PHE A 47 -3.28 25.61 -39.54
CA PHE A 47 -3.71 26.97 -39.91
C PHE A 47 -2.53 27.94 -40.06
N LEU A 48 -1.45 27.77 -39.28
CA LEU A 48 -0.28 28.64 -39.32
C LEU A 48 0.86 28.07 -40.17
N TRP A 49 0.60 27.10 -41.04
CA TRP A 49 1.62 26.46 -41.89
C TRP A 49 2.40 27.45 -42.75
N SER A 50 1.75 28.52 -43.23
CA SER A 50 2.38 29.59 -44.01
C SER A 50 3.47 30.35 -43.23
N GLN A 51 3.37 30.36 -41.89
CA GLN A 51 4.32 31.02 -40.98
C GLN A 51 5.08 29.96 -40.17
N TRP A 52 6.00 29.25 -40.82
CA TRP A 52 6.68 28.08 -40.24
C TRP A 52 7.35 28.35 -38.89
N GLN A 53 7.91 29.54 -38.66
CA GLN A 53 8.52 29.94 -37.40
C GLN A 53 7.50 29.93 -36.25
N VAL A 54 6.30 30.47 -36.50
CA VAL A 54 5.21 30.52 -35.52
C VAL A 54 4.64 29.12 -35.27
N ALA A 55 4.49 28.31 -36.33
CA ALA A 55 4.03 26.93 -36.22
C ALA A 55 4.95 26.08 -35.34
N VAL A 56 6.28 26.24 -35.47
CA VAL A 56 7.27 25.56 -34.62
C VAL A 56 7.14 25.97 -33.15
N VAL A 57 6.97 27.28 -32.87
CA VAL A 57 6.78 27.76 -31.49
C VAL A 57 5.52 27.16 -30.87
N ILE A 58 4.41 27.12 -31.61
CA ILE A 58 3.15 26.51 -31.15
C ILE A 58 3.33 25.01 -30.89
N ALA A 59 3.99 24.29 -31.79
CA ALA A 59 4.25 22.86 -31.65
C ALA A 59 5.07 22.57 -30.38
N VAL A 60 6.14 23.32 -30.15
CA VAL A 60 6.99 23.19 -28.95
C VAL A 60 6.21 23.52 -27.68
N ALA A 61 5.46 24.62 -27.67
CA ALA A 61 4.64 25.02 -26.52
C ALA A 61 3.58 23.96 -26.18
N THR A 62 2.89 23.43 -27.19
CA THR A 62 1.90 22.35 -27.04
C THR A 62 2.56 21.10 -26.48
N PHE A 63 3.74 20.74 -26.99
CA PHE A 63 4.48 19.56 -26.53
C PHE A 63 4.89 19.67 -25.07
N ILE A 64 5.43 20.82 -24.64
CA ILE A 64 5.80 21.07 -23.23
C ILE A 64 4.56 20.96 -22.33
N LEU A 65 3.45 21.58 -22.73
CA LEU A 65 2.20 21.52 -21.98
C LEU A 65 1.64 20.08 -21.92
N PHE A 66 1.76 19.32 -23.00
CA PHE A 66 1.35 17.92 -23.05
C PHE A 66 2.15 17.07 -22.06
N LEU A 67 3.49 17.21 -22.02
CA LEU A 67 4.34 16.51 -21.07
C LEU A 67 3.99 16.85 -19.61
N PHE A 68 3.72 18.11 -19.32
CA PHE A 68 3.24 18.53 -18.00
C PHE A 68 1.92 17.84 -17.63
N LEU A 69 0.96 17.78 -18.55
CA LEU A 69 -0.33 17.10 -18.35
C LEU A 69 -0.16 15.59 -18.11
N VAL A 70 0.74 14.93 -18.84
CA VAL A 70 1.04 13.50 -18.65
C VAL A 70 1.60 13.27 -17.24
N SER A 71 2.58 14.09 -16.80
CA SER A 71 3.14 13.98 -15.46
C SER A 71 2.09 14.19 -14.36
N ARG A 72 1.20 15.18 -14.53
CA ARG A 72 0.07 15.39 -13.61
C ARG A 72 -0.89 14.21 -13.59
N HIS A 73 -1.18 13.62 -14.74
CA HIS A 73 -2.06 12.45 -14.84
C HIS A 73 -1.52 11.25 -14.06
N GLU A 74 -0.22 10.96 -14.20
CA GLU A 74 0.44 9.90 -13.44
C GLU A 74 0.41 10.16 -11.93
N ASN A 75 0.59 11.42 -11.51
CA ASN A 75 0.42 11.80 -10.10
C ASN A 75 -1.01 11.53 -9.58
N LEU A 76 -2.04 11.86 -10.36
CA LEU A 76 -3.43 11.59 -9.99
C LEU A 76 -3.72 10.09 -9.93
N LYS A 77 -3.17 9.31 -10.88
CA LYS A 77 -3.31 7.86 -10.92
C LYS A 77 -2.72 7.22 -9.66
N ARG A 78 -1.52 7.63 -9.26
CA ARG A 78 -0.90 7.20 -7.99
C ARG A 78 -1.76 7.51 -6.77
N LYS A 79 -2.32 8.72 -6.69
CA LYS A 79 -3.23 9.08 -5.59
C LYS A 79 -4.48 8.20 -5.57
N ARG A 80 -5.06 7.90 -6.74
CA ARG A 80 -6.19 6.97 -6.86
C ARG A 80 -5.82 5.57 -6.37
N ASP A 81 -4.68 5.06 -6.79
CA ASP A 81 -4.20 3.71 -6.42
C ASP A 81 -3.97 3.59 -4.91
N PHE A 82 -3.40 4.64 -4.29
CA PHE A 82 -3.24 4.68 -2.84
C PHE A 82 -4.59 4.68 -2.09
N GLN A 83 -5.56 5.48 -2.55
CA GLN A 83 -6.92 5.49 -1.98
C GLN A 83 -7.63 4.15 -2.18
N GLN A 84 -7.41 3.49 -3.32
CA GLN A 84 -7.88 2.13 -3.58
C GLN A 84 -7.28 1.13 -2.60
N ALA A 85 -5.97 1.16 -2.38
CA ALA A 85 -5.30 0.26 -1.45
C ALA A 85 -5.80 0.44 0.00
N LEU A 86 -6.06 1.69 0.41
CA LEU A 86 -6.68 1.96 1.71
C LEU A 86 -8.09 1.37 1.80
N LEU A 87 -8.89 1.53 0.76
CA LEU A 87 -10.24 0.97 0.71
C LEU A 87 -10.24 -0.56 0.77
N ASP A 88 -9.45 -1.21 -0.08
CA ASP A 88 -9.34 -2.68 -0.14
C ASP A 88 -8.94 -3.25 1.24
N ARG A 89 -8.07 -2.54 1.96
CA ARG A 89 -7.65 -2.94 3.31
C ARG A 89 -8.79 -2.84 4.33
N ASN A 90 -9.61 -1.78 4.29
CA ASN A 90 -10.75 -1.67 5.22
C ASN A 90 -11.86 -2.69 4.87
N GLU A 91 -12.11 -2.94 3.58
CA GLU A 91 -13.03 -4.01 3.14
C GLU A 91 -12.53 -5.39 3.60
N LEU A 92 -11.23 -5.61 3.54
CA LEU A 92 -10.60 -6.82 4.05
C LEU A 92 -10.80 -6.94 5.57
N GLU A 93 -10.59 -5.89 6.36
CA GLU A 93 -10.82 -5.97 7.81
C GLU A 93 -12.30 -6.28 8.15
N LEU A 94 -13.27 -5.75 7.39
CA LEU A 94 -14.67 -6.16 7.54
C LEU A 94 -14.88 -7.66 7.27
N LYS A 95 -14.30 -8.19 6.19
CA LYS A 95 -14.36 -9.64 5.89
C LYS A 95 -13.74 -10.48 7.02
N MET A 96 -12.62 -10.02 7.59
CA MET A 96 -11.96 -10.69 8.71
C MET A 96 -12.83 -10.70 9.98
N LEU A 97 -13.53 -9.59 10.27
CA LEU A 97 -14.49 -9.53 11.39
C LEU A 97 -15.68 -10.50 11.22
N ASP A 98 -16.02 -10.81 9.97
CA ASP A 98 -17.06 -11.78 9.62
C ASP A 98 -16.53 -13.20 9.41
N ARG A 99 -15.27 -13.46 9.80
CA ARG A 99 -14.60 -14.77 9.69
C ARG A 99 -14.51 -15.29 8.24
N LYS A 100 -14.53 -14.40 7.25
CA LYS A 100 -14.35 -14.72 5.82
C LYS A 100 -12.89 -14.53 5.41
N TYR A 101 -12.03 -15.48 5.78
CA TYR A 101 -10.57 -15.38 5.59
C TYR A 101 -9.91 -16.60 4.92
N TYR A 102 -10.70 -17.60 4.52
CA TYR A 102 -10.18 -18.85 3.92
C TYR A 102 -9.46 -18.65 2.57
N ASP A 103 -9.69 -17.52 1.89
CA ASP A 103 -9.01 -17.18 0.63
C ASP A 103 -7.60 -16.59 0.85
N ARG A 104 -7.16 -16.43 2.11
CA ARG A 104 -5.87 -15.82 2.43
C ARG A 104 -4.75 -16.85 2.47
N VAL A 105 -3.51 -16.37 2.38
CA VAL A 105 -2.31 -17.19 2.56
C VAL A 105 -2.38 -17.90 3.91
N ASP A 106 -2.45 -19.22 3.84
CA ASP A 106 -2.66 -20.10 4.98
C ASP A 106 -1.35 -20.51 5.67
N GLY A 107 -0.21 -20.26 5.01
CA GLY A 107 1.11 -20.58 5.54
C GLY A 107 1.48 -22.05 5.43
N SER A 108 0.69 -22.87 4.71
CA SER A 108 0.95 -24.29 4.47
C SER A 108 2.35 -24.54 3.89
N GLN A 109 2.83 -23.64 3.05
CA GLN A 109 4.20 -23.64 2.49
C GLN A 109 5.34 -23.58 3.53
N PHE A 110 5.05 -23.23 4.79
CA PHE A 110 6.03 -23.16 5.87
C PHE A 110 5.95 -24.36 6.83
N LEU A 111 4.99 -25.28 6.62
CA LEU A 111 4.93 -26.54 7.34
C LEU A 111 6.14 -27.39 6.94
N LYS A 112 6.91 -27.84 7.95
CA LYS A 112 7.94 -28.86 7.79
C LYS A 112 7.41 -30.15 8.41
N ASP A 113 7.60 -31.28 7.72
CA ASP A 113 7.05 -32.58 8.10
C ASP A 113 7.47 -33.08 9.51
N ASP A 114 8.49 -32.49 10.13
CA ASP A 114 9.11 -32.98 11.38
C ASP A 114 9.04 -31.99 12.56
N HIS A 115 8.17 -30.95 12.50
CA HIS A 115 8.06 -30.00 13.61
C HIS A 115 7.05 -30.47 14.67
N GLU A 116 7.55 -30.84 15.85
CA GLU A 116 6.83 -31.41 17.02
C GLU A 116 5.54 -30.67 17.43
N PHE A 117 5.43 -29.37 17.15
CA PHE A 117 4.33 -28.51 17.62
C PHE A 117 3.44 -27.93 16.52
N SER A 118 3.73 -28.23 15.25
CA SER A 118 3.00 -27.65 14.12
C SER A 118 1.60 -28.24 13.91
N ARG A 119 1.33 -29.41 14.48
CA ARG A 119 0.08 -30.18 14.28
C ARG A 119 -0.88 -30.15 15.47
N ASP A 120 -0.43 -29.83 16.67
CA ASP A 120 -1.29 -29.89 17.88
C ASP A 120 -2.10 -28.61 18.11
N ILE A 121 -1.61 -27.49 17.58
CA ILE A 121 -2.27 -26.19 17.57
C ILE A 121 -2.31 -25.76 16.11
N ASP A 122 -3.51 -25.50 15.56
CA ASP A 122 -3.74 -25.11 14.16
C ASP A 122 -3.04 -23.77 13.81
N LEU A 123 -1.71 -23.76 13.82
CA LEU A 123 -0.86 -22.58 13.70
C LEU A 123 -0.72 -22.18 12.25
N LEU A 124 -0.58 -23.15 11.35
CA LEU A 124 -0.42 -22.97 9.90
C LEU A 124 -1.36 -23.91 9.15
N GLY A 125 -1.70 -23.56 7.91
CA GLY A 125 -2.62 -24.31 7.06
C GLY A 125 -4.05 -23.74 7.06
N PRO A 126 -4.99 -24.40 6.35
CA PRO A 126 -6.34 -23.89 6.16
C PRO A 126 -7.10 -23.74 7.48
N GLY A 127 -7.69 -22.58 7.72
CA GLY A 127 -8.41 -22.27 8.97
C GLY A 127 -7.50 -21.92 10.16
N SER A 128 -6.19 -21.83 9.95
CA SER A 128 -5.21 -21.61 11.04
C SER A 128 -5.24 -20.21 11.64
N PHE A 129 -4.67 -20.10 12.85
CA PHE A 129 -4.40 -18.81 13.50
C PHE A 129 -3.54 -17.89 12.64
N PHE A 130 -2.54 -18.43 11.93
CA PHE A 130 -1.74 -17.64 11.01
C PHE A 130 -2.59 -17.07 9.88
N GLN A 131 -3.45 -17.89 9.25
CA GLN A 131 -4.33 -17.42 8.18
C GLN A 131 -5.26 -16.30 8.67
N TYR A 132 -5.74 -16.42 9.91
CA TYR A 132 -6.59 -15.40 10.54
C TYR A 132 -5.82 -14.12 10.91
N LEU A 133 -4.62 -14.22 11.46
CA LEU A 133 -3.86 -13.07 11.99
C LEU A 133 -3.08 -12.31 10.89
N ASN A 134 -2.66 -13.00 9.84
CA ASN A 134 -1.76 -12.44 8.84
C ASN A 134 -2.34 -11.18 8.17
N ARG A 135 -1.63 -10.05 8.34
CA ARG A 135 -1.88 -8.75 7.67
C ARG A 135 -0.67 -8.24 6.90
N SER A 136 0.33 -9.10 6.71
CA SER A 136 1.54 -8.80 5.95
C SER A 136 1.19 -8.61 4.48
N VAL A 137 1.85 -7.63 3.86
CA VAL A 137 1.64 -7.25 2.45
C VAL A 137 2.76 -7.82 1.57
N THR A 138 3.99 -7.92 2.10
CA THR A 138 5.17 -8.45 1.40
C THR A 138 5.36 -9.93 1.65
N LYS A 139 5.96 -10.64 0.69
CA LYS A 139 6.34 -12.06 0.86
C LYS A 139 7.28 -12.27 2.05
N ASP A 140 8.26 -11.38 2.22
CA ASP A 140 9.20 -11.43 3.34
C ASP A 140 8.49 -11.21 4.69
N GLY A 141 7.49 -10.33 4.74
CA GLY A 141 6.68 -10.10 5.94
C GLY A 141 5.79 -11.30 6.30
N VAL A 142 5.30 -12.04 5.29
CA VAL A 142 4.58 -13.30 5.48
C VAL A 142 5.52 -14.38 6.03
N ALA A 143 6.71 -14.53 5.43
CA ALA A 143 7.72 -15.48 5.88
C ALA A 143 8.22 -15.17 7.30
N THR A 144 8.46 -13.89 7.61
CA THR A 144 8.89 -13.44 8.95
C THR A 144 7.84 -13.77 10.00
N LEU A 145 6.55 -13.52 9.70
CA LEU A 145 5.46 -13.85 10.62
C LEU A 145 5.36 -15.38 10.84
N ALA A 146 5.47 -16.17 9.77
CA ALA A 146 5.44 -17.62 9.87
C ALA A 146 6.62 -18.17 10.71
N ALA A 147 7.83 -17.63 10.49
CA ALA A 147 9.01 -17.99 11.27
C ALA A 147 8.86 -17.64 12.77
N GLN A 148 8.22 -16.52 13.11
CA GLN A 148 7.91 -16.19 14.50
C GLN A 148 6.88 -17.15 15.12
N PHE A 149 5.90 -17.62 14.34
CA PHE A 149 4.91 -18.60 14.80
C PHE A 149 5.51 -19.99 15.05
N LEU A 150 6.56 -20.35 14.31
CA LEU A 150 7.29 -21.62 14.47
C LEU A 150 8.43 -21.54 15.49
N SER A 151 8.74 -20.35 16.00
CA SER A 151 9.85 -20.14 16.94
C SER A 151 9.42 -20.39 18.38
N ASN A 152 10.25 -21.13 19.12
CA ASN A 152 10.12 -21.32 20.58
C ASN A 152 10.99 -20.32 21.37
N ASP A 153 11.45 -19.24 20.74
CA ASP A 153 12.29 -18.23 21.37
C ASP A 153 11.48 -17.34 22.33
N LEU A 154 11.82 -17.42 23.62
CA LEU A 154 11.21 -16.64 24.69
C LEU A 154 11.91 -15.29 24.93
N THR A 155 12.96 -14.97 24.17
CA THR A 155 13.66 -13.70 24.33
C THR A 155 12.79 -12.52 23.89
N GLY A 156 12.82 -11.45 24.70
CA GLY A 156 12.20 -10.18 24.37
C GLY A 156 10.67 -10.16 24.28
N ILE A 157 9.97 -11.11 24.91
CA ILE A 157 8.49 -11.16 24.91
C ILE A 157 7.87 -9.82 25.36
N SER A 158 8.37 -9.23 26.45
CA SER A 158 7.85 -7.94 26.95
C SER A 158 7.99 -6.81 25.93
N GLN A 159 9.13 -6.76 25.22
CA GLN A 159 9.37 -5.74 24.19
C GLN A 159 8.46 -5.95 22.98
N LYS A 160 8.25 -7.20 22.57
CA LYS A 160 7.30 -7.54 21.49
C LYS A 160 5.86 -7.14 21.86
N GLN A 161 5.43 -7.43 23.09
CA GLN A 161 4.10 -7.07 23.59
C GLN A 161 3.89 -5.55 23.68
N GLU A 162 4.90 -4.83 24.19
CA GLU A 162 4.87 -3.36 24.25
C GLU A 162 4.79 -2.75 22.85
N ALA A 163 5.57 -3.25 21.90
CA ALA A 163 5.52 -2.82 20.51
C ALA A 163 4.14 -3.09 19.87
N ILE A 164 3.54 -4.25 20.13
CA ILE A 164 2.18 -4.57 19.66
C ILE A 164 1.16 -3.60 20.27
N LYS A 165 1.26 -3.31 21.57
CA LYS A 165 0.37 -2.37 22.26
C LYS A 165 0.49 -0.97 21.67
N GLU A 166 1.71 -0.46 21.53
CA GLU A 166 1.96 0.85 20.92
C GLU A 166 1.39 0.94 19.49
N LEU A 167 1.62 -0.09 18.67
CA LEU A 167 1.11 -0.13 17.29
C LEU A 167 -0.41 -0.32 17.22
N SER A 168 -1.03 -0.93 18.23
CA SER A 168 -2.48 -1.15 18.27
C SER A 168 -3.26 0.17 18.34
N GLU A 169 -2.70 1.17 19.02
CA GLU A 169 -3.28 2.51 19.19
C GLU A 169 -3.10 3.37 17.92
N LYS A 170 -2.12 3.04 17.07
CA LYS A 170 -1.74 3.82 15.87
C LYS A 170 -2.41 3.28 14.60
N ILE A 171 -3.74 3.27 14.56
CA ILE A 171 -4.52 2.71 13.45
C ILE A 171 -4.20 3.40 12.11
N GLU A 172 -4.14 4.73 12.07
CA GLU A 172 -3.82 5.47 10.85
C GLU A 172 -2.44 5.11 10.30
N PHE A 173 -1.45 5.01 11.18
CA PHE A 173 -0.10 4.60 10.81
C PHE A 173 -0.09 3.23 10.14
N ARG A 174 -0.72 2.22 10.76
CA ARG A 174 -0.78 0.86 10.21
C ARG A 174 -1.45 0.81 8.84
N HIS A 175 -2.53 1.57 8.66
CA HIS A 175 -3.27 1.63 7.40
C HIS A 175 -2.45 2.33 6.32
N ASN A 176 -1.85 3.48 6.62
CA ASN A 176 -1.03 4.24 5.68
C ASN A 176 0.22 3.46 5.28
N TYR A 177 0.89 2.80 6.22
CA TYR A 177 2.04 1.95 5.95
C TYR A 177 1.68 0.76 5.06
N GLY A 178 0.60 0.05 5.39
CA GLY A 178 0.11 -1.07 4.59
C GLY A 178 -0.34 -0.63 3.19
N GLY A 179 -1.06 0.48 3.09
CA GLY A 179 -1.52 1.05 1.81
C GLY A 179 -0.37 1.53 0.92
N ALA A 180 0.65 2.17 1.50
CA ALA A 180 1.84 2.58 0.77
C ALA A 180 2.60 1.36 0.24
N THR A 181 2.81 0.36 1.10
CA THR A 181 3.49 -0.89 0.72
C THR A 181 2.75 -1.62 -0.41
N ALA A 182 1.42 -1.74 -0.32
CA ALA A 182 0.61 -2.36 -1.36
C ALA A 182 0.67 -1.60 -2.69
N THR A 183 0.64 -0.26 -2.62
CA THR A 183 0.78 0.59 -3.81
C THR A 183 2.13 0.42 -4.47
N LEU A 184 3.21 0.29 -3.69
CA LEU A 184 4.58 0.08 -4.19
C LEU A 184 4.77 -1.29 -4.84
N LEU A 185 4.22 -2.35 -4.25
CA LEU A 185 4.30 -3.69 -4.84
C LEU A 185 3.54 -3.78 -6.18
N ASN A 186 2.42 -3.06 -6.30
CA ASN A 186 1.67 -2.97 -7.55
C ASN A 186 2.31 -2.01 -8.56
N ASN A 187 3.02 -0.99 -8.09
CA ASN A 187 3.68 0.04 -8.88
C ASN A 187 5.13 0.14 -8.42
N GLU A 188 5.99 -0.73 -8.94
CA GLU A 188 7.42 -0.92 -8.61
C GLU A 188 8.28 0.37 -8.68
N LYS A 189 7.70 1.51 -9.12
CA LYS A 189 8.41 2.70 -9.58
C LYS A 189 8.47 3.93 -8.67
N ASP A 190 7.74 4.08 -7.55
CA ASP A 190 7.82 5.41 -6.87
C ASP A 190 7.35 5.52 -5.41
N LEU A 191 8.28 5.87 -4.51
CA LEU A 191 8.01 6.23 -3.10
C LEU A 191 7.48 7.66 -2.94
N LYS A 192 7.78 8.56 -3.89
CA LYS A 192 7.67 10.02 -3.68
C LYS A 192 6.24 10.53 -3.53
N GLY A 193 5.26 9.85 -4.14
CA GLY A 193 3.84 10.21 -4.07
C GLY A 193 3.15 9.78 -2.76
N CYS A 194 3.68 8.75 -2.08
CA CYS A 194 3.15 8.22 -0.82
C CYS A 194 3.75 8.91 0.42
N LEU A 195 4.66 9.86 0.21
CA LEU A 195 5.42 10.54 1.27
C LEU A 195 4.63 11.39 2.29
N PRO A 196 3.40 11.90 2.04
CA PRO A 196 2.69 12.64 3.08
C PRO A 196 2.49 11.78 4.34
N GLY A 197 2.16 10.49 4.15
CA GLY A 197 2.00 9.53 5.24
C GLY A 197 3.33 9.16 5.91
N LEU A 198 4.42 9.03 5.13
CA LEU A 198 5.76 8.66 5.63
C LEU A 198 6.48 9.79 6.38
N LYS A 199 6.27 11.07 6.03
CA LYS A 199 6.89 12.19 6.75
C LYS A 199 6.43 12.31 8.20
N ALA A 200 5.19 11.90 8.49
CA ALA A 200 4.67 11.76 9.85
C ALA A 200 5.27 10.54 10.62
N MET A 201 6.03 9.66 9.94
CA MET A 201 6.59 8.41 10.51
C MET A 201 8.02 8.55 11.05
N ARG A 202 8.60 9.76 11.01
CA ARG A 202 10.00 10.01 11.38
C ARG A 202 10.38 9.65 12.84
N PRO A 203 9.52 9.81 13.87
CA PRO A 203 9.92 9.46 15.23
C PRO A 203 9.84 7.96 15.54
N LEU A 204 9.14 7.15 14.73
CA LEU A 204 8.93 5.71 15.01
C LEU A 204 10.05 4.83 14.46
N TYR A 205 10.46 5.09 13.21
CA TYR A 205 11.50 4.30 12.55
C TYR A 205 12.85 4.33 13.29
N LEU A 206 13.20 5.45 13.92
CA LEU A 206 14.50 5.61 14.57
C LEU A 206 14.65 4.75 15.84
N HIS A 207 13.57 4.56 16.60
CA HIS A 207 13.60 3.74 17.83
C HIS A 207 13.62 2.24 17.53
N TYR A 208 12.90 1.80 16.49
CA TYR A 208 12.78 0.39 16.12
C TYR A 208 13.89 -0.14 15.19
N PHE A 209 14.44 0.71 14.32
CA PHE A 209 15.54 0.33 13.42
C PHE A 209 16.85 0.08 14.19
N LEU A 210 17.10 0.82 15.27
CA LEU A 210 18.22 0.57 16.20
C LEU A 210 18.07 -0.76 16.95
N GLY A 211 16.84 -1.17 17.28
CA GLY A 211 16.56 -2.48 17.87
C GLY A 211 16.85 -3.63 16.91
N TYR A 212 16.36 -3.55 15.66
CA TYR A 212 16.51 -4.62 14.67
C TYR A 212 17.95 -4.75 14.10
N LEU A 213 18.72 -3.66 14.02
CA LEU A 213 20.13 -3.74 13.59
C LEU A 213 20.98 -4.54 14.59
N GLY A 214 20.63 -4.49 15.89
CA GLY A 214 21.27 -5.31 16.92
C GLY A 214 21.00 -6.81 16.80
N TYR A 215 19.84 -7.21 16.27
CA TYR A 215 19.49 -8.62 16.04
C TYR A 215 19.99 -9.14 14.69
N GLY A 216 20.05 -8.30 13.64
CA GLY A 216 20.53 -8.69 12.31
C GLY A 216 22.03 -8.97 12.23
N LEU A 217 22.85 -8.30 13.05
CA LEU A 217 24.30 -8.53 13.13
C LEU A 217 24.68 -9.85 13.81
N ARG A 218 23.75 -10.51 14.51
CA ARG A 218 24.02 -11.78 15.22
C ARG A 218 23.81 -13.03 14.36
N PHE A 219 23.22 -12.89 13.17
CA PHE A 219 23.00 -13.98 12.21
C PHE A 219 24.15 -14.17 11.20
N LEU A 220 25.18 -13.32 11.23
CA LEU A 220 26.37 -13.40 10.36
C LEU A 220 27.63 -13.91 11.08
N SER A 221 27.49 -14.56 12.25
CA SER A 221 28.64 -15.08 13.03
C SER A 221 28.47 -16.51 13.52
N TYR A 222 27.62 -17.33 12.88
CA TYR A 222 27.62 -18.78 13.03
C TYR A 222 27.39 -19.45 11.68
#